data_AF-A0A4Y8CZL6-F1
#
_entry.id   AF-A0A4Y8CZL6-F1
#
_cell.length_a   1.000
_cell.length_b   1.000
_cell.length_c   1.000
_cell.angle_alpha   90.00
_cell.angle_beta   90.00
_cell.angle_gamma   90.00
#
_symmetry.space_group_name_H-M   'P 1'
#
loop_
_entity.id
_entity.type
_entity.pdbx_description
1 polymer ?
#
loop_
_entity_poly.entity_id
_entity_poly.type
_entity_poly.pdbx_seq_one_letter_code
_entity_poly.pdbx_strand_id
1 'polypeptide(L)'
;MGWINLRNKRNITPNVEFQLEVDLKVTTQHVENVSLNECSRPQRYPYIYPNVSDSELPFIPAAAVSQGTSSELGGLLLVIDDVVYDCTEFTTEHPGGKGILEGFAGSDCSWQFWRFHGKKDMEVGRVLRVGRTKGVKNKYAEPVKWVGLKSLGDNDW
;
A
#
# COMPACT_ATOMS: atom_id res chain seq x y z
N MET A 1 -38.40 20.17 -14.32
CA MET A 1 -37.10 19.69 -13.79
C MET A 1 -36.05 19.97 -14.86
N GLY A 2 -35.49 21.17 -15.06
CA GLY A 2 -34.56 21.92 -14.20
C GLY A 2 -33.23 21.14 -14.04
N TRP A 3 -32.04 21.54 -14.51
CA TRP A 3 -31.46 22.87 -14.68
C TRP A 3 -30.34 22.96 -15.77
N ILE A 4 -30.44 23.98 -16.63
CA ILE A 4 -29.52 25.08 -17.00
C ILE A 4 -28.03 24.83 -17.40
N ASN A 5 -27.79 25.01 -18.70
CA ASN A 5 -26.72 25.64 -19.50
C ASN A 5 -25.37 26.14 -18.94
N LEU A 6 -24.35 25.82 -19.75
CA LEU A 6 -23.11 26.54 -20.04
C LEU A 6 -23.25 28.08 -20.07
N ARG A 7 -22.24 28.78 -19.53
CA ARG A 7 -21.20 29.59 -20.26
C ARG A 7 -20.58 30.59 -19.29
N ASN A 8 -19.24 30.65 -19.19
CA ASN A 8 -18.57 31.96 -19.27
C ASN A 8 -17.08 31.85 -19.62
N LYS A 9 -16.66 32.72 -20.52
CA LYS A 9 -15.27 32.92 -20.98
C LYS A 9 -14.53 33.81 -20.00
N ARG A 10 -13.22 33.60 -19.81
CA ARG A 10 -12.26 34.68 -19.49
C ARG A 10 -10.91 34.37 -20.16
N ASN A 11 -10.56 35.21 -21.12
CA ASN A 11 -9.18 35.43 -21.58
C ASN A 11 -8.39 36.09 -20.44
N ILE A 12 -7.09 35.83 -20.32
CA ILE A 12 -6.01 36.76 -19.92
C ILE A 12 -4.67 36.03 -20.14
N THR A 13 -3.89 36.50 -21.11
CA THR A 13 -2.43 36.36 -21.12
C THR A 13 -1.84 37.47 -20.25
N PRO A 14 -0.62 37.31 -19.72
CA PRO A 14 0.41 38.20 -20.24
C PRO A 14 1.78 37.55 -20.49
N ASN A 15 2.39 38.10 -21.53
CA ASN A 15 3.79 38.08 -21.91
C ASN A 15 4.68 38.65 -20.79
N VAL A 16 5.75 37.95 -20.41
CA VAL A 16 6.94 38.57 -19.81
C VAL A 16 8.18 37.90 -20.39
N GLU A 17 8.72 38.57 -21.40
CA GLU A 17 10.08 38.45 -21.88
C GLU A 17 11.04 38.96 -20.80
N PHE A 18 12.06 38.17 -20.45
CA PHE A 18 13.18 38.65 -19.67
C PHE A 18 14.47 38.06 -20.24
N GLN A 19 15.08 38.84 -21.15
CA GLN A 19 16.46 38.66 -21.56
C GLN A 19 17.37 39.02 -20.38
N LEU A 20 18.27 38.11 -20.01
CA LEU A 20 19.56 38.48 -19.43
C LEU A 20 20.63 37.56 -20.02
N GLU A 21 21.36 38.11 -20.98
CA GLU A 21 22.67 37.61 -21.39
C GLU A 21 23.63 37.78 -20.21
N VAL A 22 24.25 36.69 -19.75
CA VAL A 22 25.45 36.75 -18.92
C VAL A 22 26.46 35.76 -19.49
N ASP A 23 27.41 36.35 -20.19
CA ASP A 23 28.61 35.70 -20.73
C ASP A 23 29.47 35.19 -19.57
N LEU A 24 29.45 33.88 -19.31
CA LEU A 24 30.29 33.22 -18.32
C LEU A 24 30.89 31.94 -18.89
N LYS A 25 32.21 32.03 -19.14
CA LYS A 25 33.19 30.97 -19.41
C LYS A 25 32.71 29.56 -19.06
N VAL A 26 32.51 28.74 -20.08
CA VAL A 26 32.34 27.29 -19.96
C VAL A 26 33.66 26.66 -19.50
N THR A 27 33.77 26.40 -18.20
CA THR A 27 34.67 25.37 -17.66
C THR A 27 33.85 24.09 -17.49
N THR A 28 34.34 23.03 -18.13
CA THR A 28 33.90 21.64 -18.01
C THR A 28 33.57 21.24 -16.58
N GLN A 29 32.30 20.95 -16.31
CA GLN A 29 31.87 19.88 -15.40
C GLN A 29 30.57 19.30 -15.97
N HIS A 30 30.64 18.07 -16.46
CA HIS A 30 29.45 17.29 -16.77
C HIS A 30 28.78 16.93 -15.45
N VAL A 31 27.82 17.74 -15.02
CA VAL A 31 26.87 17.38 -13.97
C VAL A 31 25.64 16.86 -14.68
N GLU A 32 25.52 15.55 -14.77
CA GLU A 32 24.27 14.89 -15.16
C GLU A 32 23.30 15.01 -13.98
N ASN A 33 22.61 16.14 -13.92
CA ASN A 33 21.44 16.30 -13.06
C ASN A 33 20.30 15.50 -13.72
N VAL A 34 20.34 14.18 -13.57
CA VAL A 34 19.23 13.31 -13.96
C VAL A 34 18.11 13.55 -12.98
N SER A 35 17.30 14.57 -13.26
CA SER A 35 15.96 14.65 -12.67
C SER A 35 15.14 13.54 -13.32
N LEU A 36 15.21 12.36 -12.70
CA LEU A 36 14.24 11.29 -12.95
C LEU A 36 12.88 11.82 -12.49
N ASN A 37 12.21 12.56 -13.37
CA ASN A 37 10.76 12.61 -13.35
C ASN A 37 10.26 11.24 -13.81
N GLU A 38 10.54 10.24 -13.01
CA GLU A 38 9.86 8.98 -13.07
C GLU A 38 8.44 9.24 -12.57
N CYS A 39 7.47 9.11 -13.47
CA CYS A 39 6.09 8.77 -13.13
C CYS A 39 6.05 7.33 -12.57
N SER A 40 6.91 7.02 -11.61
CA SER A 40 6.91 5.83 -10.79
C SER A 40 6.43 6.33 -9.44
N ARG A 41 5.23 5.91 -9.04
CA ARG A 41 4.70 6.21 -7.71
C ARG A 41 5.81 5.86 -6.69
N PRO A 42 6.21 6.78 -5.79
CA PRO A 42 7.34 6.52 -4.90
C PRO A 42 7.07 5.21 -4.16
N GLN A 43 8.02 4.26 -4.20
CA GLN A 43 7.93 3.04 -3.39
C GLN A 43 7.70 3.47 -1.94
N ARG A 44 6.47 3.27 -1.47
CA ARG A 44 5.94 3.88 -0.24
C ARG A 44 6.61 3.33 1.01
N TYR A 45 7.10 2.09 0.91
CA TYR A 45 7.80 1.37 1.95
C TYR A 45 9.07 0.75 1.38
N PRO A 46 10.15 0.63 2.18
CA PRO A 46 11.36 -0.04 1.75
C PRO A 46 11.09 -1.52 1.49
N TYR A 47 11.79 -2.10 0.51
CA TYR A 47 11.78 -3.53 0.30
C TYR A 47 12.40 -4.26 1.50
N ILE A 48 11.70 -5.28 1.99
CA ILE A 48 12.15 -6.10 3.13
C ILE A 48 12.54 -7.49 2.62
N TYR A 49 13.73 -7.95 3.03
CA TYR A 49 14.16 -9.30 2.70
C TYR A 49 13.29 -10.35 3.42
N PRO A 50 12.93 -11.47 2.74
CA PRO A 50 12.02 -12.48 3.30
C PRO A 50 12.59 -13.25 4.51
N ASN A 51 13.91 -13.19 4.72
CA ASN A 51 14.59 -13.79 5.87
C ASN A 51 14.51 -12.94 7.15
N VAL A 52 14.15 -11.66 7.05
CA VAL A 52 13.99 -10.77 8.20
C VAL A 52 12.82 -11.24 9.06
N SER A 53 13.04 -11.26 10.37
CA SER A 53 12.03 -11.68 11.34
C SER A 53 10.95 -10.61 11.52
N ASP A 54 9.73 -11.02 11.88
CA ASP A 54 8.60 -10.07 11.99
C ASP A 54 8.81 -9.01 13.10
N SER A 55 9.58 -9.36 14.13
CA SER A 55 9.94 -8.46 15.24
C SER A 55 10.83 -7.30 14.82
N GLU A 56 11.63 -7.49 13.76
CA GLU A 56 12.58 -6.49 13.24
C GLU A 56 11.95 -5.57 12.19
N LEU A 57 10.69 -5.82 11.83
CA LEU A 57 9.98 -5.00 10.85
C LEU A 57 9.74 -3.57 11.36
N PRO A 58 9.78 -2.58 10.46
CA PRO A 58 9.52 -1.19 10.82
C PRO A 58 8.07 -1.05 11.34
N PHE A 59 7.90 -0.25 12.39
CA PHE A 59 6.57 -0.03 12.97
C PHE A 59 5.77 0.98 12.16
N ILE A 60 4.58 0.59 11.73
CA ILE A 60 3.62 1.40 10.98
C ILE A 60 2.40 1.64 11.88
N PRO A 61 2.04 2.90 12.19
CA PRO A 61 0.91 3.18 13.05
C PRO A 61 -0.41 2.80 12.38
N ALA A 62 -1.37 2.28 13.16
CA ALA A 62 -2.68 1.84 12.67
C ALA A 62 -3.43 2.91 11.85
N ALA A 63 -3.29 4.19 12.23
CA ALA A 63 -3.84 5.31 11.48
C ALA A 63 -3.31 5.36 10.04
N ALA A 64 -1.99 5.17 9.85
CA ALA A 64 -1.38 5.16 8.52
C ALA A 64 -1.81 3.95 7.68
N VAL A 65 -2.00 2.78 8.31
CA VAL A 65 -2.52 1.58 7.64
C VAL A 65 -3.95 1.83 7.15
N SER A 66 -4.82 2.35 8.01
CA SER A 66 -6.23 2.61 7.67
C SER A 66 -6.41 3.67 6.59
N GLN A 67 -5.58 4.72 6.60
CA GLN A 67 -5.57 5.78 5.57
C GLN A 67 -4.85 5.37 4.27
N GLY A 68 -4.14 4.23 4.28
CA GLY A 68 -3.40 3.71 3.13
C GLY A 68 -4.22 3.61 1.85
N THR A 69 -5.53 3.46 2.00
CA THR A 69 -6.54 3.26 0.95
C THR A 69 -7.02 4.53 0.25
N SER A 70 -6.89 5.72 0.87
CA SER A 70 -7.61 6.94 0.44
C SER A 70 -6.72 8.12 0.04
N SER A 71 -5.40 8.02 0.15
CA SER A 71 -4.47 9.11 -0.16
C SER A 71 -3.98 9.09 -1.61
N GLU A 72 -3.36 10.18 -2.09
CA GLU A 72 -2.63 10.28 -3.38
C GLU A 72 -1.61 9.13 -3.58
N LEU A 73 -1.14 8.54 -2.48
CA LEU A 73 -0.26 7.36 -2.40
C LEU A 73 -1.01 5.99 -2.33
N GLY A 74 -2.34 5.99 -2.54
CA GLY A 74 -3.30 4.88 -2.48
C GLY A 74 -2.76 3.49 -2.84
N GLY A 75 -2.37 2.76 -1.79
CA GLY A 75 -1.90 1.38 -1.85
C GLY A 75 -2.83 0.47 -1.05
N LEU A 76 -2.86 -0.80 -1.43
CA LEU A 76 -3.69 -1.81 -0.80
C LEU A 76 -2.93 -2.48 0.34
N LEU A 77 -3.08 -1.92 1.54
CA LEU A 77 -2.47 -2.47 2.75
C LEU A 77 -3.42 -3.43 3.46
N LEU A 78 -2.91 -4.59 3.86
CA LEU A 78 -3.62 -5.56 4.69
C LEU A 78 -2.81 -5.87 5.95
N VAL A 79 -3.50 -6.30 7.00
CA VAL A 79 -2.86 -6.74 8.24
C VAL A 79 -3.19 -8.18 8.52
N ILE A 80 -2.16 -8.99 8.76
CA ILE A 80 -2.27 -10.39 9.18
C ILE A 80 -1.30 -10.59 10.34
N ASP A 81 -1.79 -11.06 11.48
CA ASP A 81 -1.03 -11.31 12.71
C ASP A 81 -0.13 -10.12 13.12
N ASP A 82 -0.71 -8.91 13.14
CA ASP A 82 -0.02 -7.64 13.41
C ASP A 82 1.10 -7.27 12.41
N VAL A 83 1.26 -7.99 11.31
CA VAL A 83 2.19 -7.67 10.22
C VAL A 83 1.44 -6.97 9.08
N VAL A 84 2.04 -5.92 8.53
CA VAL A 84 1.49 -5.13 7.43
C VAL A 84 2.05 -5.63 6.11
N TYR A 85 1.16 -5.90 5.17
CA TYR A 85 1.46 -6.37 3.82
C TYR A 85 1.01 -5.34 2.80
N ASP A 86 1.85 -5.06 1.81
CA ASP A 86 1.48 -4.27 0.64
C ASP A 86 1.10 -5.22 -0.50
N CYS A 87 -0.20 -5.28 -0.77
CA CYS A 87 -0.77 -6.12 -1.82
C CYS A 87 -1.18 -5.32 -3.04
N THR A 88 -0.69 -4.09 -3.21
CA THR A 88 -1.06 -3.21 -4.33
C THR A 88 -0.82 -3.90 -5.68
N GLU A 89 0.36 -4.47 -5.87
CA GLU A 89 0.74 -5.19 -7.10
C GLU A 89 0.16 -6.60 -7.14
N PHE A 90 -0.09 -7.21 -5.98
CA PHE A 90 -0.60 -8.59 -5.86
C PHE A 90 -2.10 -8.72 -6.20
N THR A 91 -2.82 -7.61 -6.39
CA THR A 91 -4.27 -7.62 -6.65
C THR A 91 -4.71 -8.50 -7.82
N THR A 92 -3.94 -8.52 -8.91
CA THR A 92 -4.24 -9.30 -10.13
C THR A 92 -3.76 -10.75 -10.06
N GLU A 93 -2.80 -11.03 -9.17
CA GLU A 93 -2.20 -12.36 -9.03
C GLU A 93 -2.91 -13.21 -7.96
N HIS A 94 -3.66 -12.58 -7.07
CA HIS A 94 -4.40 -13.27 -6.01
C HIS A 94 -5.49 -14.20 -6.61
N PRO A 95 -5.40 -15.54 -6.40
CA PRO A 95 -6.34 -16.50 -6.98
C PRO A 95 -7.80 -16.32 -6.52
N GLY A 96 -8.01 -15.76 -5.33
CA GLY A 96 -9.34 -15.42 -4.80
C GLY A 96 -9.95 -14.14 -5.41
N GLY A 97 -9.22 -13.47 -6.32
CA GLY A 97 -9.62 -12.24 -6.98
C GLY A 97 -9.33 -10.98 -6.16
N LYS A 98 -9.29 -9.84 -6.86
CA LYS A 98 -8.98 -8.53 -6.26
C LYS A 98 -10.02 -8.02 -5.25
N GLY A 99 -11.29 -8.36 -5.47
CA GLY A 99 -12.40 -7.79 -4.68
C GLY A 99 -12.34 -8.16 -3.19
N ILE A 100 -11.80 -9.33 -2.87
CA ILE A 100 -11.56 -9.74 -1.48
C ILE A 100 -10.53 -8.82 -0.83
N LEU A 101 -9.39 -8.59 -1.50
CA LEU A 101 -8.33 -7.73 -0.97
C LEU A 101 -8.81 -6.28 -0.80
N GLU A 102 -9.52 -5.74 -1.80
CA GLU A 102 -10.14 -4.41 -1.74
C GLU A 102 -11.12 -4.27 -0.56
N GLY A 103 -11.89 -5.32 -0.25
CA GLY A 103 -12.80 -5.34 0.90
C GLY A 103 -12.08 -5.21 2.26
N PHE A 104 -10.86 -5.75 2.35
CA PHE A 104 -10.03 -5.73 3.56
C PHE A 104 -9.00 -4.61 3.60
N ALA A 105 -8.99 -3.73 2.60
CA ALA A 105 -8.07 -2.62 2.51
C ALA A 105 -8.05 -1.79 3.80
N GLY A 106 -6.85 -1.61 4.37
CA GLY A 106 -6.59 -0.87 5.61
C GLY A 106 -7.10 -1.53 6.88
N SER A 107 -7.31 -2.85 6.89
CA SER A 107 -7.88 -3.57 8.03
C SER A 107 -7.19 -4.90 8.28
N ASP A 108 -7.40 -5.41 9.50
CA ASP A 108 -6.98 -6.74 9.88
C ASP A 108 -7.89 -7.79 9.25
N CYS A 109 -7.29 -8.84 8.71
CA CYS A 109 -7.96 -9.99 8.10
C CYS A 109 -7.38 -11.33 8.56
N SER A 110 -6.73 -11.37 9.73
CA SER A 110 -5.99 -12.54 10.21
C SER A 110 -6.84 -13.82 10.24
N TRP A 111 -8.00 -13.79 10.88
CA TRP A 111 -8.83 -15.00 11.00
C TRP A 111 -9.38 -15.47 9.64
N GLN A 112 -9.69 -14.54 8.74
CA GLN A 112 -10.15 -14.87 7.38
C GLN A 112 -9.01 -15.47 6.56
N PHE A 113 -7.80 -14.93 6.67
CA PHE A 113 -6.64 -15.47 6.00
C PHE A 113 -6.43 -16.93 6.38
N TRP A 114 -6.35 -17.22 7.69
CA TRP A 114 -6.13 -18.58 8.21
C TRP A 114 -7.29 -19.55 7.95
N ARG A 115 -8.49 -19.05 7.61
CA ARG A 115 -9.63 -19.90 7.24
C ARG A 115 -9.46 -20.54 5.86
N PHE A 116 -8.72 -19.88 4.97
CA PHE A 116 -8.57 -20.24 3.56
C PHE A 116 -7.12 -20.53 3.14
N HIS A 117 -6.14 -20.12 3.92
CA HIS A 117 -4.71 -20.24 3.61
C HIS A 117 -3.95 -20.97 4.72
N GLY A 118 -2.91 -21.71 4.31
CA GLY A 118 -1.99 -22.39 5.22
C GLY A 118 -0.65 -21.68 5.36
N LYS A 119 0.27 -22.28 6.13
CA LYS A 119 1.63 -21.75 6.34
C LYS A 119 2.42 -21.59 5.03
N LYS A 120 2.22 -22.52 4.07
CA LYS A 120 2.91 -22.48 2.77
C LYS A 120 2.53 -21.24 1.95
N ASP A 121 1.26 -20.86 1.96
CA ASP A 121 0.79 -19.65 1.27
C ASP A 121 1.35 -18.40 1.94
N MET A 122 1.46 -18.41 3.28
CA MET A 122 2.08 -17.33 4.03
C MET A 122 3.57 -17.17 3.72
N GLU A 123 4.30 -18.27 3.47
CA GLU A 123 5.72 -18.21 3.07
C GLU A 123 5.89 -17.49 1.73
N VAL A 124 5.00 -17.72 0.76
CA VAL A 124 4.99 -16.99 -0.51
C VAL A 124 4.69 -15.50 -0.27
N GLY A 125 3.74 -15.20 0.62
CA GLY A 125 3.38 -13.84 0.99
C GLY A 125 4.45 -13.04 1.76
N ARG A 126 5.53 -13.67 2.23
CA ARG A 126 6.59 -13.00 3.00
C ARG A 126 7.26 -11.85 2.27
N VAL A 127 7.29 -11.91 0.94
CA VAL A 127 7.88 -10.86 0.08
C VAL A 127 7.05 -9.57 0.06
N LEU A 128 5.78 -9.65 0.43
CA LEU A 128 4.85 -8.53 0.44
C LEU A 128 4.86 -7.77 1.78
N ARG A 129 5.65 -8.22 2.77
CA ARG A 129 5.74 -7.59 4.08
C ARG A 129 6.43 -6.24 3.97
N VAL A 130 5.82 -5.23 4.59
CA VAL A 130 6.37 -3.86 4.64
C VAL A 130 6.66 -3.39 6.05
N GLY A 131 6.01 -3.96 7.08
CA GLY A 131 6.15 -3.49 8.44
C GLY A 131 5.34 -4.31 9.45
N ARG A 132 5.40 -3.89 10.71
CA ARG A 132 4.52 -4.37 11.79
C ARG A 132 3.63 -3.25 12.28
N THR A 133 2.47 -3.58 12.81
CA THR A 133 1.52 -2.62 13.36
C THR A 133 0.95 -3.12 14.68
N LYS A 134 0.06 -2.35 15.28
CA LYS A 134 -0.68 -2.77 16.47
C LYS A 134 -2.00 -2.02 16.55
N GLY A 135 -3.06 -2.73 16.90
CA GLY A 135 -4.38 -2.14 17.18
C GLY A 135 -5.20 -1.81 15.93
N VAL A 136 -4.86 -2.38 14.78
CA VAL A 136 -5.74 -2.36 13.60
C VAL A 136 -6.89 -3.32 13.85
N LYS A 137 -8.13 -2.86 13.64
CA LYS A 137 -9.32 -3.67 13.88
C LYS A 137 -9.72 -4.43 12.63
N ASN A 138 -10.22 -5.66 12.81
CA ASN A 138 -10.87 -6.42 11.76
C ASN A 138 -12.29 -5.89 11.55
N LYS A 139 -12.72 -5.77 10.29
CA LYS A 139 -14.09 -5.33 9.94
C LYS A 139 -15.15 -6.39 10.28
N TYR A 140 -14.76 -7.66 10.32
CA TYR A 140 -15.65 -8.78 10.54
C TYR A 140 -15.24 -9.52 11.81
N ALA A 141 -16.20 -9.77 12.69
CA ALA A 141 -15.98 -10.58 13.89
C ALA A 141 -15.72 -12.04 13.49
N GLU A 142 -14.77 -12.68 14.15
CA GLU A 142 -14.54 -14.12 13.96
C GLU A 142 -15.79 -14.89 14.40
N PRO A 143 -16.33 -15.78 13.56
CA PRO A 143 -17.45 -16.63 13.94
C PRO A 143 -17.09 -17.47 15.16
N VAL A 144 -18.03 -17.57 16.11
CA VAL A 144 -17.88 -18.48 17.24
C VAL A 144 -17.66 -19.91 16.74
N LYS A 145 -16.49 -20.46 17.05
CA LYS A 145 -16.18 -21.85 16.76
C LYS A 145 -16.97 -22.71 17.76
N TRP A 146 -18.14 -23.19 17.35
CA TRP A 146 -18.85 -24.23 18.08
C TRP A 146 -18.13 -25.56 17.88
N VAL A 147 -16.96 -25.69 18.50
CA VAL A 147 -16.27 -26.96 18.60
C VAL A 147 -16.68 -27.60 19.93
N GLY A 148 -17.41 -28.71 19.86
CA GLY A 148 -17.47 -29.64 20.98
C GLY A 148 -16.04 -30.13 21.23
N LEU A 149 -15.47 -29.77 22.39
CA LEU A 149 -14.27 -30.34 23.00
C LEU A 149 -13.08 -30.61 22.04
N LYS A 150 -12.35 -29.59 21.61
CA LYS A 150 -10.94 -29.73 21.21
C LYS A 150 -10.25 -28.36 21.21
N SER A 151 -9.08 -28.28 21.85
CA SER A 151 -8.28 -27.06 21.91
C SER A 151 -7.60 -26.79 20.56
N LEU A 152 -7.44 -25.53 20.20
CA LEU A 152 -6.80 -25.07 18.96
C LEU A 152 -5.27 -25.13 19.16
N GLY A 153 -4.59 -26.10 18.54
CA GLY A 153 -3.12 -26.23 18.59
C GLY A 153 -2.56 -27.57 18.10
N ASP A 154 -3.32 -28.65 18.24
CA ASP A 154 -2.91 -29.98 17.79
C ASP A 154 -3.54 -30.24 16.43
N ASN A 155 -2.80 -30.11 15.31
CA ASN A 155 -3.02 -30.86 14.07
C ASN A 155 -1.78 -30.67 13.16
N ASP A 156 -0.77 -31.51 13.36
CA ASP A 156 0.15 -31.93 12.30
C ASP A 156 -0.66 -32.72 11.25
N TRP A 157 -0.71 -32.19 10.03
CA TRP A 157 -1.03 -32.93 8.80
C TRP A 157 -0.19 -32.34 7.66
#